data_AF-A0A962L4D5-F1
#
_entry.id   AF-A0A962L4D5-F1
#
_cell.length_a   1.000
_cell.length_b   1.000
_cell.length_c   1.000
_cell.angle_alpha   90.00
_cell.angle_beta   90.00
_cell.angle_gamma   90.00
#
_symmetry.space_group_name_H-M   'P 1'
#
loop_
_entity.id
_entity.type
_entity.pdbx_description
1 polymer ?
#
loop_
_entity_poly.entity_id
_entity_poly.type
_entity_poly.pdbx_seq_one_letter_code
_entity_poly.pdbx_strand_id
1 'polypeptide(L)' 'MPNIRVLALHEPTGSTFARITTADGRYSFDNVRVGGPYALHISGDGLVSVEHKGLKLRTETVYEHDFTLQPAT' A
#
# COMPACT_ATOMS: atom_id res chain seq x y z
N MET A 1 -3.27 -1.25 -14.46
CA MET A 1 -4.65 -1.20 -13.92
C MET A 1 -4.84 0.17 -13.28
N PRO A 2 -5.62 1.09 -13.87
CA PRO A 2 -5.88 2.39 -13.25
C PRO A 2 -6.91 2.26 -12.10
N ASN A 3 -6.79 3.11 -11.08
CA ASN A 3 -7.72 3.27 -9.94
C ASN A 3 -7.62 2.27 -8.78
N ILE A 4 -6.45 1.73 -8.47
CA ILE A 4 -6.25 1.04 -7.18
C ILE A 4 -5.83 2.05 -6.13
N ARG A 5 -6.55 2.06 -5.00
CA ARG A 5 -6.21 2.82 -3.80
C ARG A 5 -5.33 1.97 -2.89
N VAL A 6 -4.17 2.51 -2.54
CA VAL A 6 -3.25 1.93 -1.55
C VAL A 6 -3.20 2.84 -0.34
N LEU A 7 -3.54 2.30 0.83
CA LEU A 7 -3.50 2.97 2.12
C LEU A 7 -2.45 2.30 3.00
N ALA A 8 -1.47 3.05 3.47
CA ALA A 8 -0.50 2.60 4.47
C ALA A 8 -0.81 3.26 5.81
N LEU A 9 -1.10 2.46 6.83
CA LEU A 9 -1.27 2.89 8.22
C LEU A 9 -0.02 2.55 9.02
N HIS A 10 0.64 3.54 9.59
CA HIS A 10 1.71 3.33 10.56
C HIS A 10 1.09 3.03 11.93
N GLU A 11 1.03 1.75 12.31
CA GLU A 11 0.34 1.31 13.54
C GLU A 11 0.87 1.98 14.82
N PRO A 12 2.19 2.21 15.01
CA PRO A 12 2.70 2.85 16.22
C PRO A 12 2.23 4.29 16.44
N THR A 13 1.97 5.04 15.35
CA THR A 13 1.61 6.47 15.45
C THR A 13 0.22 6.81 14.94
N GLY A 14 -0.48 5.83 14.35
CA GLY A 14 -1.78 6.05 13.70
C GLY A 14 -1.72 6.89 12.42
N SER A 15 -0.53 7.18 11.89
CA SER A 15 -0.39 8.04 10.71
C SER A 15 -0.75 7.27 9.44
N THR A 16 -1.64 7.83 8.61
CA THR A 16 -2.09 7.21 7.37
C THR A 16 -1.53 7.92 6.15
N PHE A 17 -1.16 7.14 5.14
CA PHE A 17 -0.67 7.60 3.85
C PHE A 17 -1.51 6.93 2.78
N ALA A 18 -2.12 7.69 1.87
CA ALA A 18 -2.96 7.14 0.80
C ALA A 18 -2.40 7.55 -0.56
N ARG A 19 -2.34 6.61 -1.51
CA ARG A 19 -1.92 6.83 -2.89
C ARG A 19 -2.85 6.09 -3.84
N ILE A 20 -3.05 6.63 -5.03
CA ILE A 20 -3.66 5.90 -6.15
C ILE A 20 -2.55 5.38 -7.05
N THR A 21 -2.67 4.14 -7.52
CA THR A 21 -1.73 3.57 -8.49
C THR A 21 -1.78 4.30 -9.81
N THR A 22 -0.63 4.45 -10.45
CA THR A 22 -0.50 4.95 -11.82
C THR A 22 -1.14 3.96 -12.82
N ALA A 23 -1.29 4.37 -14.08
CA ALA A 23 -1.84 3.52 -15.14
C ALA A 23 -1.07 2.18 -15.27
N ASP A 24 0.25 2.25 -15.05
CA ASP A 24 1.19 1.12 -15.06
C ASP A 24 1.15 0.26 -13.79
N GLY A 25 0.26 0.58 -12.83
CA GLY A 25 0.09 -0.18 -11.57
C GLY A 25 1.09 0.16 -10.47
N ARG A 26 2.02 1.09 -10.70
CA ARG A 26 3.02 1.50 -9.70
C ARG A 26 2.46 2.53 -8.72
N TYR A 27 2.93 2.48 -7.47
CA TYR A 27 2.67 3.49 -6.44
C TYR A 27 3.94 3.76 -5.64
N SER A 28 4.05 4.97 -5.10
CA SER A 28 5.11 5.35 -4.17
C SER A 28 4.54 6.23 -3.07
N PHE A 29 5.10 6.10 -1.87
CA PHE A 29 4.79 6.98 -0.76
C PHE A 29 5.99 7.86 -0.47
N ASP A 30 5.78 9.17 -0.58
CA ASP A 30 6.76 10.17 -0.24
C ASP A 30 6.66 10.49 1.26
N ASN A 31 7.78 10.83 1.89
CA ASN A 31 7.83 11.30 3.28
C ASN A 31 7.26 10.31 4.33
N VAL A 32 7.29 9.01 4.05
CA VAL A 32 6.94 7.97 5.03
C VAL A 32 8.00 7.87 6.12
N ARG A 33 7.55 7.57 7.33
CA ARG A 33 8.46 7.34 8.45
C ARG A 33 9.13 5.98 8.29
N VAL A 34 10.44 5.96 8.48
CA VAL A 34 11.20 4.72 8.52
C VAL A 34 10.85 3.97 9.80
N GLY A 35 10.70 2.65 9.71
CA GLY A 35 10.25 1.80 10.80
C GLY A 35 8.98 1.03 10.45
N GLY A 36 8.24 0.64 11.48
CA GLY A 36 6.99 -0.10 11.35
C GLY A 36 6.53 -0.60 12.73
N PRO A 37 5.49 -1.45 12.76
CA PRO A 37 4.82 -2.04 11.61
C PRO A 37 3.88 -1.08 10.87
N TYR A 38 3.80 -1.26 9.56
CA TYR A 38 2.81 -0.67 8.68
C TYR A 38 1.77 -1.72 8.29
N ALA A 39 0.50 -1.31 8.25
CA ALA A 39 -0.59 -2.05 7.65
C ALA A 39 -0.94 -1.42 6.29
N LEU A 40 -0.76 -2.18 5.22
CA LEU A 40 -1.17 -1.82 3.87
C LEU A 40 -2.57 -2.35 3.60
N HIS A 41 -3.43 -1.49 3.09
CA HIS A 41 -4.77 -1.83 2.61
C HIS A 41 -4.87 -1.41 1.15
N ILE A 42 -5.07 -2.38 0.28
CA ILE A 42 -5.11 -2.20 -1.16
C ILE A 42 -6.55 -2.51 -1.60
N SER A 43 -7.23 -1.52 -2.16
CA SER A 43 -8.61 -1.64 -2.61
C SER A 43 -8.80 -1.04 -3.99
N GLY A 44 -9.70 -1.60 -4.78
CA GLY A 44 -10.06 -1.07 -6.09
C GLY A 44 -11.53 -1.33 -6.37
N ASP A 45 -12.15 -0.45 -7.15
CA ASP A 45 -13.53 -0.62 -7.58
C ASP A 45 -13.69 -1.95 -8.34
N GLY A 46 -14.62 -2.80 -7.87
CA GLY A 46 -14.89 -4.11 -8.46
C GLY A 46 -13.83 -5.19 -8.17
N LEU A 47 -12.89 -4.94 -7.25
CA LEU A 47 -11.83 -5.86 -6.90
C LEU A 47 -11.89 -6.25 -5.41
N VAL A 48 -11.43 -7.46 -5.10
CA VAL A 48 -11.27 -7.91 -3.72
C VAL A 48 -10.17 -7.09 -3.06
N SER A 49 -10.50 -6.45 -1.93
CA SER A 49 -9.52 -5.68 -1.17
C SER A 49 -8.57 -6.61 -0.41
N VAL A 50 -7.27 -6.29 -0.44
CA VAL A 50 -6.21 -7.07 0.19
C VAL A 50 -5.60 -6.24 1.31
N GLU A 51 -5.45 -6.85 2.49
CA GLU A 51 -4.76 -6.25 3.63
C GLU A 51 -3.46 -7.01 3.90
N HIS A 52 -2.37 -6.26 4.08
CA HIS A 52 -1.05 -6.79 4.41
C HIS A 52 -0.49 -6.08 5.63
N LYS A 53 -0.22 -6.81 6.72
CA LYS A 53 0.25 -6.24 8.00
C LYS A 53 1.68 -6.60 8.31
N GLY A 54 2.30 -5.85 9.21
CA GLY A 54 3.64 -6.16 9.72
C GLY A 54 4.78 -5.66 8.85
N LEU A 55 4.50 -4.78 7.88
CA LEU A 55 5.51 -4.25 7.00
C LEU A 55 6.47 -3.33 7.79
N LYS A 56 7.77 -3.59 7.73
CA LYS A 56 8.80 -2.74 8.35
C LYS A 56 9.66 -2.11 7.27
N LEU A 57 9.54 -0.80 7.13
CA LEU A 57 10.36 0.00 6.23
C LEU A 57 11.72 0.23 6.87
N ARG A 58 12.79 0.01 6.11
CA ARG A 58 14.18 0.34 6.49
C ARG A 58 14.65 1.50 5.62
N THR A 59 15.50 2.37 6.17
CA THR A 59 16.26 3.35 5.37
C THR A 59 17.07 2.58 4.32
N GLU A 60 17.08 3.06 3.07
CA GLU A 60 17.80 2.51 1.89
C GLU A 60 17.14 1.37 1.09
N THR A 61 15.84 1.07 1.26
CA THR A 61 15.19 0.05 0.40
C THR A 61 13.91 0.57 -0.24
N VAL A 62 13.85 0.55 -1.58
CA VAL A 62 12.59 0.58 -2.32
C VAL A 62 11.92 -0.76 -2.05
N TYR A 63 10.85 -0.77 -1.25
CA TYR A 63 10.06 -1.98 -1.04
C TYR A 63 9.14 -2.17 -2.24
N GLU A 64 9.60 -2.92 -3.23
CA GLU A 64 8.75 -3.38 -4.33
C GLU A 64 7.90 -4.55 -3.82
N HIS A 65 6.58 -4.37 -3.84
CA HIS A 65 5.64 -5.42 -3.50
C HIS A 65 4.62 -5.54 -4.61
N ASP A 66 4.79 -6.55 -5.45
CA ASP A 66 3.81 -6.90 -6.45
C ASP A 66 2.59 -7.51 -5.76
N PHE A 67 1.40 -7.01 -6.13
CA PHE A 67 0.14 -7.60 -5.69
C PHE A 67 -0.75 -7.82 -6.91
N THR A 68 -1.49 -8.92 -6.89
CA THR A 68 -2.51 -9.22 -7.90
C THR A 68 -3.86 -9.20 -7.21
N LEU A 69 -4.74 -8.30 -7.64
CA LEU A 69 -6.11 -8.25 -7.16
C LEU A 69 -6.98 -9.20 -7.97
N GLN A 70 -7.83 -9.96 -7.27
CA GLN A 70 -8.83 -10.81 -7.91
C GLN A 70 -10.12 -10.00 -8.13
N PRO A 71 -10.81 -10.20 -9.27
CA PRO A 71 -12.13 -9.60 -9.48
C PRO A 71 -13.11 -10.06 -8.41
N ALA A 72 -13.90 -9.13 -7.89
CA ALA A 72 -14.98 -9.46 -6.97
C ALA A 72 -16.12 -10.12 -7.78
N THR A 73 -16.45 -11.36 -7.43
CA THR A 73 -17.57 -12.14 -8.02
C THR A 73 -18.92 -11.62 -7.55
#